data_AF-A0AAV6M2C4-F1
#
_entry.id   AF-A0AAV6M2C4-F1
#
_cell.length_a   1.000
_cell.length_b   1.000
_cell.length_c   1.000
_cell.angle_alpha   90.00
_cell.angle_beta   90.00
_cell.angle_gamma   90.00
#
_symmetry.space_group_name_H-M   'P 1'
#
loop_
_entity.id
_entity.type
_entity.pdbx_description
1 polymer ?
#
loop_
_entity_poly.entity_id
_entity_poly.type
_entity_poly.pdbx_seq_one_letter_code
_entity_poly.pdbx_strand_id
1 'polypeptide(L)'
;MIHGGIAGDGRCLFRSVVHGACLRSGKPAPNEDLEKELADELRENVANELMKRRLDTERFIEGDFGQYVRCMRQPHVWGGEPELLMSSHVLRMPISVYIWDMKSANLKLIAELHEIKSSA
;
A
#
# COMPACT_ATOMS: atom_id res chain seq x y z
N MET A 1 12.36 22.04 -2.15
CA MET A 1 11.84 22.02 -3.52
C MET A 1 11.33 20.60 -3.77
N ILE A 2 10.02 20.38 -3.70
CA ILE A 2 9.41 19.09 -4.05
C ILE A 2 9.32 19.05 -5.58
N HIS A 3 10.15 18.24 -6.23
CA HIS A 3 10.08 18.01 -7.67
C HIS A 3 9.44 16.64 -7.89
N GLY A 4 8.23 16.64 -8.46
CA GLY A 4 7.50 15.44 -8.89
C GLY A 4 6.49 14.92 -7.86
N GLY A 5 5.22 14.82 -8.27
CA GLY A 5 4.25 13.99 -7.56
C GLY A 5 4.48 12.50 -7.85
N ILE A 6 3.71 11.62 -7.20
CA ILE A 6 3.78 10.17 -7.45
C ILE A 6 3.27 9.85 -8.87
N ALA A 7 4.02 9.03 -9.61
CA ALA A 7 3.66 8.63 -10.97
C ALA A 7 2.38 7.77 -11.03
N GLY A 8 1.52 8.05 -12.00
CA GLY A 8 0.26 7.34 -12.27
C GLY A 8 0.42 6.14 -13.21
N ASP A 9 1.33 5.21 -12.92
CA ASP A 9 1.70 4.08 -13.79
C ASP A 9 1.10 2.72 -13.34
N GLY A 10 0.11 2.75 -12.46
CA GLY A 10 -0.48 1.58 -11.81
C GLY A 10 0.24 1.13 -10.53
N ARG A 11 1.40 1.70 -10.20
CA ARG A 11 2.09 1.49 -8.91
C ARG A 11 1.81 2.59 -7.89
N CYS A 12 1.02 3.60 -8.23
CA CYS A 12 0.86 4.83 -7.44
C CYS A 12 0.56 4.58 -5.95
N LEU A 13 -0.24 3.55 -5.62
CA LEU A 13 -0.49 3.16 -4.23
C LEU A 13 0.79 2.72 -3.53
N PHE A 14 1.49 1.74 -4.08
CA PHE A 14 2.73 1.21 -3.49
C PHE A 14 3.84 2.26 -3.47
N ARG A 15 3.97 3.08 -4.52
CA ARG A 15 4.89 4.24 -4.58
C ARG A 15 4.62 5.22 -3.44
N SER A 16 3.36 5.58 -3.21
CA SER A 16 2.97 6.47 -2.12
C SER A 16 3.33 5.88 -0.75
N VAL A 17 3.09 4.57 -0.57
CA VAL A 17 3.38 3.88 0.69
C VAL A 17 4.89 3.82 0.96
N VAL A 18 5.71 3.43 -0.02
CA VAL A 18 7.17 3.37 0.18
C VAL A 18 7.77 4.76 0.38
N HIS A 19 7.27 5.77 -0.32
CA HIS A 19 7.66 7.15 -0.13
C HIS A 19 7.42 7.60 1.32
N GLY A 20 6.22 7.36 1.85
CA GLY A 20 5.88 7.64 3.25
C GLY A 20 6.72 6.84 4.25
N ALA A 21 6.95 5.55 3.97
CA ALA A 21 7.75 4.66 4.83
C ALA A 21 9.22 5.09 4.93
N CYS A 22 9.81 5.56 3.82
CA CYS A 22 11.15 6.14 3.80
C CYS A 22 11.24 7.36 4.73
N LEU A 23 10.33 8.33 4.55
CA LEU A 23 10.29 9.55 5.37
C LEU A 23 10.08 9.23 6.85
N ARG A 24 9.16 8.31 7.16
CA ARG A 24 8.87 7.88 8.54
C ARG A 24 10.08 7.20 9.20
N SER A 25 10.90 6.54 8.41
CA SER A 25 12.14 5.87 8.86
C SER A 25 13.34 6.83 8.93
N GLY A 26 13.15 8.13 8.74
CA GLY A 26 14.21 9.14 8.73
C GLY A 26 15.14 9.08 7.51
N LYS A 27 14.76 8.32 6.47
CA LYS A 27 15.48 8.27 5.20
C LYS A 27 15.03 9.42 4.30
N PRO A 28 15.88 9.88 3.36
CA PRO A 28 15.44 10.82 2.33
C PRO A 28 14.32 10.22 1.47
N ALA A 29 13.50 11.08 0.87
CA ALA A 29 12.54 10.67 -0.13
C ALA A 29 13.26 9.95 -1.29
N PRO A 30 12.76 8.79 -1.76
CA PRO A 30 13.35 8.10 -2.89
C PRO A 30 13.19 8.94 -4.17
N ASN A 31 14.13 8.79 -5.10
CA ASN A 31 13.95 9.28 -6.47
C ASN A 31 13.02 8.34 -7.26
N GLU A 32 12.62 8.72 -8.46
CA GLU A 32 11.60 8.00 -9.25
C GLU A 32 11.95 6.52 -9.51
N ASP A 33 13.22 6.23 -9.81
CA ASP A 33 13.72 4.88 -10.07
C ASP A 33 13.72 4.02 -8.80
N LEU A 34 14.26 4.54 -7.69
CA LEU A 34 14.26 3.83 -6.41
C LEU A 34 12.84 3.64 -5.88
N GLU A 35 11.96 4.62 -6.06
CA GLU A 35 10.56 4.52 -5.68
C GLU A 35 9.85 3.41 -6.47
N LYS A 36 10.18 3.24 -7.76
CA LYS A 36 9.66 2.15 -8.59
C LYS A 36 10.12 0.79 -8.07
N GLU A 37 11.41 0.64 -7.79
CA GLU A 37 11.99 -0.61 -7.29
C GLU A 37 11.38 -1.00 -5.94
N LEU A 38 11.34 -0.07 -5.00
CA LEU A 38 10.74 -0.28 -3.69
C LEU A 38 9.23 -0.58 -3.78
N ALA A 39 8.51 0.06 -4.71
CA ALA A 39 7.09 -0.20 -4.93
C ALA A 39 6.84 -1.61 -5.45
N ASP A 40 7.67 -2.09 -6.39
CA ASP A 40 7.57 -3.46 -6.92
C ASP A 40 7.97 -4.51 -5.86
N GLU A 41 8.99 -4.23 -5.04
CA GLU A 41 9.35 -5.06 -3.89
C GLU A 41 8.22 -5.13 -2.85
N LEU A 42 7.64 -3.98 -2.48
CA LEU A 42 6.53 -3.93 -1.54
C LEU A 42 5.31 -4.69 -2.09
N ARG A 43 4.99 -4.53 -3.37
CA ARG A 43 3.89 -5.26 -4.04
C ARG A 43 4.08 -6.77 -3.95
N GLU A 44 5.29 -7.26 -4.21
CA GLU A 44 5.64 -8.67 -4.11
C GLU A 44 5.46 -9.20 -2.67
N ASN A 45 5.93 -8.43 -1.68
CA ASN A 45 5.79 -8.77 -0.26
C ASN A 45 4.34 -8.73 0.21
N VAL A 46 3.55 -7.77 -0.26
CA VAL A 46 2.10 -7.67 0.03
C VAL A 46 1.35 -8.88 -0.54
N ALA A 47 1.65 -9.29 -1.78
CA ALA A 47 1.06 -10.48 -2.37
C ALA A 47 1.42 -11.76 -1.59
N ASN A 48 2.64 -11.85 -1.06
CA ASN A 48 3.05 -12.93 -0.16
C ASN A 48 2.29 -12.90 1.17
N GLU A 49 2.12 -11.73 1.77
CA GLU A 49 1.40 -11.58 3.05
C GLU A 49 -0.10 -11.87 2.90
N LEU A 50 -0.72 -11.50 1.76
CA LEU A 50 -2.08 -11.91 1.41
C LEU A 50 -2.23 -13.44 1.45
N MET A 51 -1.34 -14.17 0.76
CA MET A 51 -1.37 -15.63 0.75
C MET A 51 -1.22 -16.24 2.14
N LYS A 52 -0.28 -15.70 2.94
CA LYS A 52 -0.04 -16.14 4.31
C LYS A 52 -1.26 -15.93 5.21
N ARG A 53 -2.02 -14.85 4.98
CA ARG A 53 -3.20 -14.46 5.75
C ARG A 53 -4.50 -14.73 5.02
N ARG A 54 -4.53 -15.75 4.14
CA ARG A 54 -5.71 -16.07 3.33
C ARG A 54 -6.99 -16.19 4.18
N LEU A 55 -6.92 -16.87 5.33
CA LEU A 55 -8.08 -17.07 6.21
C LEU A 55 -8.70 -15.76 6.71
N ASP A 56 -7.88 -14.72 6.90
CA ASP A 56 -8.34 -13.41 7.37
C ASP A 56 -8.82 -12.51 6.23
N THR A 57 -8.24 -12.69 5.03
CA THR A 57 -8.35 -11.77 3.89
C THR A 57 -9.29 -12.23 2.79
N GLU A 58 -9.45 -13.54 2.58
CA GLU A 58 -10.18 -14.11 1.44
C GLU A 58 -11.64 -13.66 1.38
N ARG A 59 -12.30 -13.51 2.54
CA ARG A 59 -13.68 -13.01 2.62
C ARG A 59 -13.88 -11.58 2.11
N PHE A 60 -12.80 -10.80 2.00
CA PHE A 60 -12.81 -9.44 1.49
C PHE A 60 -12.40 -9.35 0.02
N ILE A 61 -12.02 -10.48 -0.59
CA ILE A 61 -11.63 -10.56 -2.00
C ILE A 61 -12.80 -11.10 -2.81
N GLU A 62 -13.17 -10.37 -3.85
CA GLU A 62 -14.18 -10.82 -4.81
C GLU A 62 -13.58 -11.78 -5.84
N GLY A 63 -14.21 -12.94 -6.03
CA GLY A 63 -13.80 -13.93 -7.03
C GLY A 63 -12.75 -14.93 -6.51
N ASP A 64 -11.94 -15.46 -7.42
CA ASP A 64 -10.89 -16.45 -7.07
C ASP A 64 -9.70 -15.76 -6.41
N PHE A 65 -9.44 -16.12 -5.15
CA PHE A 65 -8.35 -15.55 -4.36
C PHE A 65 -6.98 -15.76 -5.01
N GLY A 66 -6.74 -16.93 -5.59
CA GLY A 66 -5.46 -17.25 -6.23
C GLY A 66 -5.21 -16.36 -7.46
N GLN A 67 -6.23 -16.19 -8.29
CA GLN A 67 -6.20 -15.30 -9.44
C GLN A 67 -6.03 -13.84 -9.02
N TYR A 68 -6.73 -13.39 -7.97
CA TYR A 68 -6.57 -12.06 -7.41
C TYR A 68 -5.11 -11.78 -7.02
N VAL A 69 -4.49 -12.65 -6.23
CA VAL A 69 -3.09 -12.48 -5.81
C VAL A 69 -2.14 -12.51 -7.02
N ARG A 70 -2.37 -13.41 -7.99
CA ARG A 70 -1.56 -13.46 -9.22
C ARG A 70 -1.66 -12.17 -10.03
N CYS A 71 -2.84 -11.59 -10.14
CA CYS A 71 -3.04 -10.29 -10.78
C CYS A 71 -2.37 -9.17 -9.98
N MET A 72 -2.47 -9.18 -8.65
CA MET A 72 -1.90 -8.14 -7.79
C MET A 72 -0.38 -8.02 -7.92
N ARG A 73 0.32 -9.11 -8.25
CA ARG A 73 1.77 -9.07 -8.56
C ARG A 73 2.11 -8.31 -9.83
N GLN A 74 1.16 -8.06 -10.72
CA GLN A 74 1.40 -7.36 -11.96
C GLN A 74 1.50 -5.86 -11.73
N PRO A 75 2.57 -5.17 -12.18
CA PRO A 75 2.82 -3.81 -11.71
C PRO A 75 1.82 -2.73 -12.15
N HIS A 76 1.01 -3.02 -13.17
CA HIS A 76 -0.01 -2.11 -13.69
C HIS A 76 -1.36 -2.26 -12.98
N VAL A 77 -1.53 -3.30 -12.15
CA VAL A 77 -2.77 -3.54 -11.40
C VAL A 77 -2.81 -2.59 -10.20
N TRP A 78 -3.92 -1.88 -10.05
CA TRP A 78 -4.11 -0.93 -8.95
C TRP A 78 -4.36 -1.69 -7.65
N GLY A 79 -3.71 -1.27 -6.57
CA GLY A 79 -4.01 -1.76 -5.24
C GLY A 79 -5.24 -1.09 -4.64
N GLY A 80 -5.76 -1.66 -3.57
CA GLY A 80 -6.85 -1.10 -2.78
C GLY A 80 -6.66 -1.31 -1.28
N GLU A 81 -7.78 -1.41 -0.56
CA GLU A 81 -7.80 -1.61 0.89
C GLU A 81 -7.09 -2.90 1.36
N PRO A 82 -7.26 -4.07 0.70
CA PRO A 82 -6.55 -5.29 1.10
C PRO A 82 -5.03 -5.10 1.06
N GLU A 83 -4.51 -4.43 0.03
CA GLU A 83 -3.08 -4.16 -0.12
C GLU A 83 -2.57 -3.15 0.91
N LEU A 84 -3.34 -2.13 1.27
CA LEU A 84 -2.97 -1.18 2.32
C LEU A 84 -2.90 -1.87 3.69
N LEU A 85 -3.86 -2.74 3.99
CA LEU A 85 -3.85 -3.50 5.24
C LEU A 85 -2.63 -4.42 5.30
N MET A 86 -2.33 -5.15 4.23
CA MET A 86 -1.13 -6.00 4.18
C MET A 86 0.17 -5.19 4.16
N SER A 87 0.19 -4.00 3.58
CA SER A 87 1.33 -3.09 3.64
C SER A 87 1.66 -2.71 5.09
N SER A 88 0.63 -2.52 5.93
CA SER A 88 0.83 -2.24 7.36
C SER A 88 1.55 -3.40 8.08
N HIS A 89 1.25 -4.65 7.70
CA HIS A 89 1.92 -5.84 8.21
C HIS A 89 3.35 -6.00 7.70
N VAL A 90 3.57 -5.79 6.40
CA VAL A 90 4.89 -5.90 5.77
C VAL A 90 5.86 -4.86 6.35
N LEU A 91 5.39 -3.61 6.50
CA LEU A 91 6.21 -2.50 6.97
C LEU A 91 6.25 -2.38 8.50
N ARG A 92 5.33 -3.03 9.22
CA ARG A 92 5.10 -2.85 10.67
C ARG A 92 4.87 -1.39 11.05
N MET A 93 4.04 -0.73 10.25
CA MET A 93 3.70 0.69 10.39
C MET A 93 2.23 0.89 10.07
N PRO A 94 1.50 1.72 10.84
CA PRO A 94 0.13 2.07 10.48
C PRO A 94 0.10 2.87 9.17
N ILE A 95 -0.95 2.66 8.38
CA ILE A 95 -1.19 3.37 7.12
C ILE A 95 -2.41 4.26 7.29
N SER A 96 -2.22 5.57 7.15
CA SER A 96 -3.30 6.57 7.23
C SER A 96 -3.62 7.10 5.85
N VAL A 97 -4.88 7.02 5.42
CA VAL A 97 -5.35 7.48 4.11
C VAL A 97 -6.12 8.78 4.29
N TYR A 98 -5.68 9.81 3.57
CA TYR A 98 -6.31 11.12 3.59
C TYR A 98 -6.95 11.45 2.24
N ILE A 99 -8.08 12.14 2.27
CA ILE A 99 -8.70 12.75 1.09
C ILE A 99 -8.72 14.27 1.28
N TRP A 100 -8.49 15.02 0.21
CA TRP A 100 -8.70 16.46 0.21
C TRP A 100 -10.20 16.76 0.12
N ASP A 101 -10.78 17.34 1.18
CA ASP A 101 -12.17 17.78 1.15
C ASP A 101 -12.27 19.21 0.65
N MET A 102 -12.88 19.36 -0.52
CA MET A 102 -13.13 20.66 -1.17
C MET A 102 -14.05 21.57 -0.35
N LYS A 103 -14.95 21.01 0.47
CA LYS A 103 -15.89 21.82 1.28
C LYS A 103 -15.19 22.48 2.46
N SER A 104 -14.33 21.74 3.16
CA SER A 104 -13.57 22.28 4.29
C SER A 104 -12.19 22.82 3.93
N ALA A 105 -11.78 22.71 2.65
CA ALA A 105 -10.45 23.05 2.15
C ALA A 105 -9.32 22.47 3.03
N ASN A 106 -9.46 21.21 3.43
CA ASN A 106 -8.54 20.53 4.34
C ASN A 106 -8.48 19.02 4.05
N LEU A 107 -7.39 18.37 4.49
CA LEU A 107 -7.25 16.92 4.49
C LEU A 107 -8.14 16.29 5.57
N LYS A 108 -8.90 15.26 5.18
CA LYS A 108 -9.69 14.42 6.08
C LYS A 108 -9.11 13.01 6.09
N LEU A 109 -8.85 12.49 7.28
CA LEU A 109 -8.53 11.08 7.48
C LEU A 109 -9.78 10.25 7.18
N ILE A 110 -9.68 9.32 6.23
CA ILE A 110 -10.80 8.45 5.84
C ILE A 110 -10.60 6.99 6.24
N ALA A 111 -9.35 6.58 6.44
CA ALA A 111 -9.02 5.25 6.93
C ALA A 111 -7.69 5.28 7.69
N GLU A 112 -7.60 4.48 8.75
CA GLU A 112 -6.36 4.21 9.45
C GLU A 112 -6.23 2.70 9.66
N LEU A 113 -5.29 2.10 8.94
CA LEU A 113 -5.07 0.66 8.94
C LEU A 113 -3.90 0.31 9.84
N HIS A 114 -4.12 -0.68 10.69
CA HIS A 114 -3.16 -1.18 11.66
C HIS A 114 -2.92 -2.67 11.44
N GLU A 115 -1.79 -3.15 11.94
CA GLU A 115 -1.53 -4.58 12.00
C GLU A 115 -2.66 -5.31 12.75
N ILE A 116 -3.21 -6.35 12.12
CA ILE A 116 -4.07 -7.33 12.78
C ILE A 116 -3.23 -8.03 13.85
N LYS A 117 -3.55 -7.78 15.13
CA LYS A 117 -2.99 -8.55 16.23
C LYS A 117 -3.56 -9.96 16.13
N SER A 118 -2.75 -10.97 15.80
CA SER A 118 -3.16 -12.35 15.99
C SER A 118 -3.51 -12.53 17.46
N SER A 119 -4.75 -12.93 17.74
CA SER A 119 -5.14 -13.43 19.05
C SER A 119 -4.26 -14.65 19.34
N ALA A 120 -3.43 -14.54 20.38
CA ALA A 120 -2.70 -15.67 20.94
C ALA A 120 -3.65 -16.67 21.58
#